data_AF-A0A5K1E333-F1
#
_entry.id   AF-A0A5K1E333-F1
#
_cell.length_a   1.000
_cell.length_b   1.000
_cell.length_c   1.000
_cell.angle_alpha   90.00
_cell.angle_beta   90.00
_cell.angle_gamma   90.00
#
_symmetry.space_group_name_H-M   'P 1'
#
loop_
_entity.id
_entity.type
_entity.pdbx_description
1 polymer ?
#
loop_
_entity_poly.entity_id
_entity_poly.type
_entity_poly.pdbx_seq_one_letter_code
_entity_poly.pdbx_strand_id
1 'polypeptide(L)'
;MEGGSGGPVGERTGSSSGATYALRHNRPCNHEDIIFCIDIDRQSQADMKVTGAKGRPITRLDAIKQAILLFLHAKLRMNPNHRFAFSALSHSASW
;
A
#
# COMPACT_ATOMS: atom_id res chain seq x y z
N MET A 1 -40.04 -47.78 12.76
CA MET A 1 -40.77 -46.58 12.30
C MET A 1 -40.15 -45.37 12.96
N GLU A 2 -40.22 -44.21 12.28
CA GLU A 2 -39.43 -42.97 12.45
C GLU A 2 -38.06 -43.07 11.75
N GLY A 3 -37.77 -42.40 10.63
CA GLY A 3 -38.04 -41.01 10.24
C GLY A 3 -36.77 -40.21 10.59
N GLY A 4 -35.93 -39.67 9.72
CA GLY A 4 -36.12 -39.08 8.39
C GLY A 4 -35.79 -37.59 8.50
N SER A 5 -34.58 -37.16 8.11
CA SER A 5 -34.30 -35.78 7.64
C SER A 5 -32.81 -35.61 7.29
N GLY A 6 -32.51 -35.48 5.99
CA GLY A 6 -31.22 -35.01 5.49
C GLY A 6 -31.05 -33.52 5.76
N GLY A 7 -29.90 -33.14 6.31
CA GLY A 7 -29.47 -31.75 6.40
C GLY A 7 -28.80 -31.29 5.11
N PRO A 8 -28.88 -30.00 4.75
CA PRO A 8 -28.35 -29.51 3.49
C PRO A 8 -26.82 -29.45 3.50
N VAL A 9 -26.22 -29.83 2.37
CA VAL A 9 -24.81 -29.55 2.05
C VAL A 9 -24.71 -28.04 1.86
N GLY A 10 -24.20 -27.35 2.88
CA GLY A 10 -23.85 -25.93 2.77
C GLY A 10 -22.61 -25.77 1.90
N GLU A 11 -22.81 -25.41 0.63
CA GLU A 11 -21.76 -24.86 -0.23
C GLU A 11 -21.16 -23.64 0.46
N ARG A 12 -19.89 -23.75 0.88
CA ARG A 12 -19.11 -22.59 1.29
C ARG A 12 -18.69 -21.85 0.03
N THR A 13 -19.56 -20.98 -0.46
CA THR A 13 -19.16 -19.85 -1.31
C THR A 13 -18.13 -19.03 -0.55
N GLY A 14 -16.86 -19.26 -0.84
CA GLY A 14 -15.74 -18.44 -0.37
C GLY A 14 -15.86 -17.05 -0.99
N SER A 15 -16.71 -16.20 -0.42
CA SER A 15 -16.68 -14.77 -0.67
C SER A 15 -15.33 -14.27 -0.21
N SER A 16 -14.44 -13.96 -1.16
CA SER A 16 -13.20 -13.22 -0.92
C SER A 16 -13.57 -11.78 -0.55
N SER A 17 -14.18 -11.62 0.62
CA SER A 17 -14.34 -10.33 1.28
C SER A 17 -12.93 -9.84 1.58
N GLY A 18 -12.51 -8.77 0.89
CA GLY A 18 -11.17 -8.22 0.99
C GLY A 18 -10.77 -8.10 2.46
N ALA A 19 -9.73 -8.83 2.85
CA ALA A 19 -9.28 -8.89 4.23
C ALA A 19 -8.92 -7.48 4.68
N THR A 20 -9.80 -6.87 5.47
CA THR A 20 -9.52 -5.59 6.13
C THR A 20 -8.40 -5.83 7.12
N TYR A 21 -7.25 -5.19 6.89
CA TYR A 21 -6.15 -5.24 7.84
C TYR A 21 -6.59 -4.50 9.12
N ALA A 22 -6.92 -5.25 10.16
CA ALA A 22 -7.21 -4.68 11.47
C ALA A 22 -5.88 -4.49 12.22
N LEU A 23 -5.38 -3.24 12.28
CA LEU A 23 -4.23 -2.91 13.11
C LEU A 23 -4.60 -3.16 14.59
N ARG A 24 -3.74 -3.84 15.32
CA ARG A 24 -3.92 -4.08 16.77
C ARG A 24 -3.99 -2.72 17.48
N HIS A 25 -5.21 -2.34 17.86
CA HIS A 25 -5.62 -1.00 18.30
C HIS A 25 -5.07 -0.56 19.67
N ASN A 26 -3.93 -1.09 20.15
CA ASN A 26 -3.54 -0.90 21.55
C ASN A 26 -2.04 -0.74 21.82
N ARG A 27 -1.26 -0.26 20.84
CA ARG A 27 0.10 0.24 21.11
C ARG A 27 0.09 1.76 20.96
N PRO A 28 0.72 2.52 21.88
CA PRO A 28 1.04 3.91 21.60
C PRO A 28 1.74 3.97 20.24
N CYS A 29 1.20 4.76 19.31
CA CYS A 29 1.88 5.03 18.04
C CYS A 29 3.10 5.87 18.38
N ASN A 30 4.24 5.24 18.65
CA ASN A 30 5.51 5.94 18.82
C ASN A 30 5.87 6.66 17.53
N HIS A 31 6.62 7.76 17.64
CA HIS A 31 7.19 8.36 16.45
C HIS A 31 8.23 7.41 15.85
N GLU A 32 8.42 7.50 14.55
CA GLU A 32 9.36 6.69 13.78
C GLU A 32 10.14 7.64 12.88
N ASP A 33 11.42 7.38 12.70
CA ASP A 33 12.27 8.01 11.70
C ASP A 33 12.33 7.08 10.48
N ILE A 34 11.81 7.53 9.33
CA ILE A 34 11.66 6.70 8.12
C ILE A 34 12.47 7.31 6.98
N ILE A 35 13.36 6.51 6.38
CA ILE A 35 14.16 6.93 5.23
C ILE A 35 13.66 6.21 3.98
N PHE A 36 13.32 6.99 2.95
CA PHE A 36 13.01 6.47 1.63
C PHE A 36 14.23 6.55 0.72
N CYS A 37 14.74 5.40 0.31
CA CYS A 37 15.75 5.33 -0.75
C CYS A 37 15.04 5.02 -2.07
N ILE A 38 14.97 6.01 -2.96
CA ILE A 38 14.20 5.95 -4.19
C ILE A 38 15.15 5.80 -5.37
N ASP A 39 15.03 4.68 -6.10
CA ASP A 39 15.70 4.52 -7.38
C ASP A 39 15.09 5.46 -8.43
N ILE A 40 15.93 6.31 -9.02
CA ILE A 40 15.55 7.31 -10.03
C ILE A 40 16.21 7.06 -11.39
N ASP A 41 16.57 5.81 -11.68
CA ASP A 41 17.17 5.42 -12.95
C ASP A 41 16.19 5.49 -14.15
N ARG A 42 16.67 5.12 -15.35
CA ARG A 42 15.84 5.11 -16.56
C ARG A 42 14.68 4.11 -16.49
N GLN A 43 14.82 3.02 -15.73
CA GLN A 43 13.74 2.03 -15.62
C GLN A 43 12.57 2.60 -14.81
N SER A 44 12.84 3.45 -13.82
CA SER A 44 11.82 4.19 -13.07
C SER A 44 11.01 5.16 -13.94
N GLN A 45 11.58 5.66 -15.03
CA GLN A 45 10.92 6.59 -15.97
C GLN A 45 10.05 5.91 -17.02
N ALA A 46 10.11 4.58 -17.15
CA ALA A 46 9.32 3.88 -18.16
C ALA A 46 7.82 3.84 -17.77
N ASP A 47 6.98 3.96 -18.79
CA ASP A 47 5.53 3.97 -18.65
C ASP A 47 5.01 2.63 -18.11
N MET A 48 4.00 2.73 -17.24
CA MET A 48 3.23 1.60 -16.79
C MET A 48 2.09 1.32 -17.77
N LYS A 49 1.57 0.08 -17.77
CA LYS A 49 0.38 -0.32 -18.55
C LYS A 49 -0.94 0.26 -17.99
N VAL A 50 -0.86 1.27 -17.14
CA VAL A 50 -1.97 1.93 -16.46
C VAL A 50 -1.96 3.39 -16.90
N THR A 51 -3.11 3.98 -17.12
CA THR A 51 -3.23 5.41 -17.42
C THR A 51 -3.66 6.17 -16.17
N GLY A 52 -3.08 7.35 -15.99
CA GLY A 52 -3.43 8.28 -14.94
C GLY A 52 -4.67 9.10 -15.30
N ALA A 53 -4.92 10.13 -14.49
CA ALA A 53 -6.03 11.04 -14.72
C ALA A 53 -6.01 11.58 -16.16
N LYS A 54 -7.18 11.60 -16.80
CA LYS A 54 -7.38 12.06 -18.18
C LYS A 54 -6.61 11.25 -19.23
N GLY A 55 -6.28 9.98 -18.94
CA GLY A 55 -5.64 9.07 -19.90
C GLY A 55 -4.14 9.31 -20.10
N ARG A 56 -3.51 10.17 -19.30
CA ARG A 56 -2.07 10.44 -19.40
C ARG A 56 -1.27 9.17 -19.00
N PRO A 57 -0.24 8.76 -19.76
CA PRO A 57 0.68 7.73 -19.30
C PRO A 57 1.29 8.09 -17.93
N ILE A 58 1.41 7.11 -17.05
CA ILE A 58 2.12 7.27 -15.77
C ILE A 58 3.40 6.46 -15.82
N THR A 59 4.49 7.09 -15.38
CA THR A 59 5.76 6.37 -15.19
C THR A 59 5.71 5.56 -13.89
N ARG A 60 6.62 4.61 -13.72
CA ARG A 60 6.78 3.92 -12.42
C ARG A 60 7.10 4.92 -11.31
N LEU A 61 7.92 5.91 -11.60
CA LEU A 61 8.28 6.95 -10.64
C LEU A 61 7.07 7.80 -10.23
N ASP A 62 6.13 8.09 -11.14
CA ASP A 62 4.88 8.77 -10.80
C ASP A 62 4.02 7.93 -9.84
N ALA A 63 3.90 6.63 -10.10
CA ALA A 63 3.18 5.73 -9.20
C ALA A 63 3.85 5.63 -7.81
N ILE A 64 5.19 5.55 -7.78
CA ILE A 64 5.97 5.55 -6.52
C ILE A 64 5.72 6.83 -5.73
N LYS A 65 5.75 8.00 -6.38
CA LYS A 65 5.45 9.28 -5.73
C LYS A 65 4.05 9.30 -5.10
N GLN A 66 3.04 8.80 -5.82
CA GLN A 66 1.67 8.73 -5.29
C GLN A 66 1.55 7.76 -4.11
N ALA A 67 2.21 6.60 -4.19
CA ALA A 67 2.23 5.63 -3.10
C ALA A 67 2.92 6.18 -1.85
N ILE A 68 4.06 6.86 -2.02
CA ILE A 68 4.76 7.55 -0.93
C ILE A 68 3.87 8.63 -0.33
N LEU A 69 3.22 9.47 -1.14
CA LEU A 69 2.34 10.52 -0.64
C LEU A 69 1.19 9.94 0.21
N LEU A 70 0.55 8.88 -0.27
CA LEU A 70 -0.48 8.16 0.48
C LEU A 70 0.06 7.62 1.82
N PHE A 71 1.24 7.00 1.79
CA PHE A 71 1.89 6.47 2.99
C PHE A 71 2.22 7.58 4.01
N LEU A 72 2.80 8.69 3.57
CA LEU A 72 3.12 9.83 4.44
C LEU A 72 1.87 10.36 5.13
N HIS A 73 0.79 10.58 4.37
CA HIS A 73 -0.48 11.04 4.93
C HIS A 73 -1.06 10.05 5.94
N ALA A 74 -1.00 8.75 5.64
CA ALA A 74 -1.48 7.73 6.56
C ALA A 74 -0.67 7.72 7.87
N LYS A 75 0.67 7.76 7.79
CA LYS A 75 1.55 7.80 8.97
C LYS A 75 1.35 9.07 9.77
N LEU A 76 1.37 10.25 9.14
CA LEU A 76 1.17 11.53 9.82
C LEU A 76 -0.22 11.63 10.48
N ARG A 77 -1.25 11.01 9.90
CA ARG A 77 -2.58 10.91 10.52
C ARG A 77 -2.58 10.02 11.78
N MET A 78 -1.73 9.01 11.84
CA MET A 78 -1.56 8.14 13.02
C MET A 78 -0.75 8.82 14.12
N ASN A 79 0.35 9.48 13.76
CA ASN A 79 1.14 10.30 14.67
C ASN A 79 1.85 11.43 13.90
N PRO A 80 1.60 12.72 14.23
CA PRO A 80 2.22 13.85 13.54
C PRO A 80 3.73 13.99 13.80
N ASN A 81 4.29 13.28 14.79
CA ASN A 81 5.70 13.34 15.15
C ASN A 81 6.58 12.38 14.33
N HIS A 82 6.01 11.59 13.40
CA HIS A 82 6.85 10.81 12.47
C HIS A 82 7.73 11.74 11.64
N ARG A 83 8.98 11.34 11.44
CA ARG A 83 9.97 12.10 10.67
C ARG A 83 10.34 11.30 9.43
N PHE A 84 10.52 12.00 8.32
CA PHE A 84 10.80 11.40 7.03
C PHE A 84 12.02 12.04 6.41
N ALA A 85 12.85 11.22 5.77
CA ALA A 85 13.92 11.67 4.91
C ALA A 85 13.86 10.93 3.57
N PHE A 86 14.36 11.56 2.52
CA PHE A 86 14.40 11.00 1.18
C PHE A 86 15.84 10.95 0.72
N SER A 87 16.19 9.89 0.00
CA SER A 87 17.43 9.79 -0.74
C SER A 87 17.10 9.32 -2.15
N ALA A 88 17.72 9.94 -3.14
CA ALA A 88 17.66 9.51 -4.51
C ALA A 88 18.86 8.62 -4.82
N LEU A 89 18.60 7.45 -5.40
CA LEU A 89 19.60 6.50 -5.85
C LEU A 89 19.68 6.59 -7.38
N SER A 90 20.81 7.04 -7.91
CA SER A 90 21.12 7.00 -9.34
C SER A 90 22.50 6.37 -9.55
N HIS A 91 23.44 7.08 -10.20
CA HIS A 91 24.85 6.67 -10.22
C HIS A 91 25.49 6.68 -8.82
N SER A 92 25.02 7.57 -7.96
CA SER A 92 25.35 7.64 -6.54
C SER A 92 24.10 7.99 -5.72
N ALA A 93 24.20 7.83 -4.39
CA ALA A 93 23.16 8.27 -3.46
C ALA A 93 23.29 9.78 -3.19
N SER A 94 22.16 10.49 -3.21
CA SER A 94 22.04 11.88 -2.77
C SER A 94 20.88 12.04 -1.78
N TRP A 95 20.99 12.99 -0.86
CA TRP A 95 19.97 13.33 0.14
C TRP A 95 19.16 14.55 -0.30
#